data_AF-A0A968SU88-F1
#
_entry.id   AF-A0A968SU88-F1
#
_cell.length_a   1.000
_cell.length_b   1.000
_cell.length_c   1.000
_cell.angle_alpha   90.00
_cell.angle_beta   90.00
_cell.angle_gamma   90.00
#
_symmetry.space_group_name_H-M   'P 1'
#
loop_
_entity.id
_entity.type
_entity.pdbx_description
1 polymer ?
#
loop_
_entity_poly.entity_id
_entity_poly.type
_entity_poly.pdbx_seq_one_letter_code
_entity_poly.pdbx_strand_id
1 'polypeptide(L)'
;GPPSMGHHALLAEIADRTRGRAIPAEDGPGAGAMTMSTRSTSTAATLSATLPGFPATLDNRLADIYKNLAEEIARQQRLWEVTDTIGGQFFVLEYEVNVEPAMREAVFTVNWQNIEADVDLTITRPDGSVVLADDSDADFRSDRTHRQVEIKAPEPGLYRVQIEALKGMTEFVGFLAGQTPVIDRILIGLTPPERVANVQIPLLLFLGDSKPVAGADVLAAVQAPNGSVEEIVLRDDGLNGDGKADDGVYGGYARDTEQIGSYAVKVRSTGTATQGYSFERLSLSGFSIRPLVAYVYQDDQARAQEYEKLLEANGFGVETITLSAVPTTAWERYSLLIIGEDTGDLGEWGTSEALAVLPQYNVPVIGVGDGGYAYFGKLGLNIGWPLAASGGSADATNPQVTFPLLWARPYDFEPARLDGELKLYNAPQRTFAYPDERVMLRHSRLPSNQTYAQLVQSSPDGKIRGDEFMWGFNGAPSDMTDAGRQLFVNTAYWMAR
;
A
#
# COMPACT_ATOMS: atom_id res chain seq x y z
N GLY A 1 -8.05 -8.85 12.35
CA GLY A 1 -7.04 -9.14 13.36
C GLY A 1 -7.44 -10.36 14.15
N PRO A 2 -6.50 -10.97 14.90
CA PRO A 2 -6.79 -12.07 15.80
C PRO A 2 -7.83 -11.63 16.83
N PRO A 3 -8.59 -12.57 17.44
CA PRO A 3 -9.58 -12.26 18.47
C PRO A 3 -9.03 -11.51 19.70
N SER A 4 -7.70 -11.46 19.86
CA SER A 4 -6.97 -10.78 20.93
C SER A 4 -6.74 -9.28 20.71
N MET A 5 -6.94 -8.75 19.48
CA MET A 5 -6.84 -7.31 19.22
C MET A 5 -8.21 -6.64 19.38
N GLY A 6 -8.30 -5.65 20.27
CA GLY A 6 -9.55 -5.01 20.74
C GLY A 6 -10.42 -4.30 19.69
N HIS A 7 -10.06 -4.30 18.42
CA HIS A 7 -10.72 -3.53 17.36
C HIS A 7 -11.97 -4.20 16.75
N HIS A 8 -12.31 -5.43 17.15
CA HIS A 8 -13.51 -6.13 16.65
C HIS A 8 -14.82 -5.40 17.02
N ALA A 9 -14.86 -4.72 18.17
CA ALA A 9 -16.04 -3.98 18.60
C ALA A 9 -16.29 -2.73 17.74
N LEU A 10 -15.23 -1.97 17.42
CA LEU A 10 -15.32 -0.78 16.56
C LEU A 10 -15.81 -1.13 15.14
N LEU A 11 -15.32 -2.24 14.57
CA LEU A 11 -15.77 -2.72 13.26
C LEU A 11 -17.22 -3.22 13.27
N ALA A 12 -17.67 -3.82 14.38
CA ALA A 12 -19.08 -4.23 14.55
C ALA A 12 -20.00 -2.99 14.69
N GLU A 13 -19.59 -1.96 15.43
CA GLU A 13 -20.35 -0.72 15.59
C GLU A 13 -20.47 0.06 14.26
N ILE A 14 -19.38 0.14 13.48
CA ILE A 14 -19.42 0.73 12.13
C ILE A 14 -20.34 -0.08 11.22
N ALA A 15 -20.26 -1.41 11.26
CA ALA A 15 -21.12 -2.29 10.48
C ALA A 15 -22.61 -2.12 10.86
N ASP A 16 -22.94 -2.03 12.15
CA ASP A 16 -24.30 -1.81 12.63
C ASP A 16 -24.85 -0.44 12.21
N ARG A 17 -24.03 0.62 12.28
CA ARG A 17 -24.41 1.97 11.86
C ARG A 17 -24.61 2.10 10.35
N THR A 18 -23.93 1.28 9.55
CA THR A 18 -23.91 1.37 8.08
C THR A 18 -24.64 0.24 7.35
N ARG A 19 -25.20 -0.74 8.09
CA ARG A 19 -25.73 -2.02 7.54
C ARG A 19 -24.67 -2.84 6.78
N GLY A 20 -23.40 -2.69 7.15
CA GLY A 20 -22.26 -3.41 6.57
C GLY A 20 -21.99 -4.76 7.24
N ARG A 21 -20.94 -5.47 6.79
CA ARG A 21 -20.45 -6.72 7.40
C ARG A 21 -18.94 -6.63 7.63
N ALA A 22 -18.50 -6.86 8.86
CA ALA A 22 -17.07 -6.87 9.21
C ALA A 22 -16.35 -8.12 8.65
N ILE A 23 -15.13 -7.95 8.15
CA ILE A 23 -14.25 -9.04 7.64
C ILE A 23 -12.90 -8.97 8.38
N PRO A 24 -12.46 -10.03 9.07
CA PRO A 24 -11.21 -10.01 9.82
C PRO A 24 -9.98 -10.32 8.94
N ALA A 25 -8.88 -9.58 9.12
CA ALA A 25 -7.56 -9.89 8.55
C ALA A 25 -6.67 -10.74 9.49
N GLU A 26 -5.80 -11.60 8.94
CA GLU A 26 -4.90 -12.50 9.68
C GLU A 26 -3.44 -11.99 9.71
N ASP A 27 -2.67 -12.35 10.75
CA ASP A 27 -1.36 -11.80 11.10
C ASP A 27 -0.17 -12.37 10.30
N GLY A 28 0.82 -11.52 10.01
CA GLY A 28 2.19 -11.89 9.62
C GLY A 28 3.22 -11.15 10.48
N PRO A 29 4.42 -11.71 10.73
CA PRO A 29 5.29 -11.25 11.82
C PRO A 29 6.22 -10.07 11.46
N GLY A 30 6.33 -9.12 12.40
CA GLY A 30 7.60 -8.49 12.84
C GLY A 30 7.88 -7.05 12.39
N ALA A 31 7.83 -6.09 13.33
CA ALA A 31 8.56 -4.82 13.24
C ALA A 31 9.31 -4.57 14.56
N GLY A 32 10.64 -4.42 14.47
CA GLY A 32 11.55 -4.28 15.59
C GLY A 32 11.55 -2.88 16.22
N ALA A 33 11.93 -2.84 17.50
CA ALA A 33 11.98 -1.64 18.33
C ALA A 33 13.05 -0.63 17.89
N MET A 34 12.69 0.66 17.86
CA MET A 34 13.64 1.77 17.78
C MET A 34 13.61 2.62 19.05
N THR A 35 14.79 3.15 19.38
CA THR A 35 15.19 3.77 20.65
C THR A 35 14.64 5.18 20.85
N MET A 36 14.27 5.48 22.11
CA MET A 36 13.75 6.77 22.57
C MET A 36 14.79 7.89 22.51
N SER A 37 14.39 9.06 21.99
CA SER A 37 15.10 10.32 22.21
C SER A 37 14.39 11.12 23.31
N THR A 38 15.17 11.63 24.25
CA THR A 38 14.70 12.52 25.32
C THR A 38 14.66 13.98 24.82
N ARG A 39 13.57 14.70 25.11
CA ARG A 39 13.60 16.17 25.21
C ARG A 39 12.71 16.67 26.34
N SER A 40 13.27 17.63 27.07
CA SER A 40 12.70 18.33 28.21
C SER A 40 11.77 19.48 27.80
N THR A 41 11.01 19.92 28.81
CA THR A 41 10.00 20.99 28.88
C THR A 41 10.43 22.37 28.37
N SER A 42 9.51 23.07 27.69
CA SER A 42 9.33 24.52 27.80
C SER A 42 7.95 24.99 27.34
N THR A 43 7.43 25.94 28.10
CA THR A 43 6.15 26.66 28.04
C THR A 43 5.96 27.63 26.86
N ALA A 44 4.67 27.83 26.53
CA ALA A 44 4.00 28.99 25.91
C ALA A 44 4.20 29.29 24.41
N ALA A 45 3.10 29.06 23.67
CA ALA A 45 2.65 29.76 22.47
C ALA A 45 3.63 29.93 21.29
N THR A 46 3.84 28.83 20.57
CA THR A 46 3.98 28.82 19.10
C THR A 46 3.31 27.55 18.61
N LEU A 47 2.30 27.65 17.73
CA LEU A 47 1.81 26.52 16.93
C LEU A 47 3.04 25.86 16.32
N SER A 48 3.40 24.65 16.76
CA SER A 48 4.53 23.93 16.20
C SER A 48 4.22 23.64 14.74
N ALA A 49 5.11 24.05 13.83
CA ALA A 49 5.00 23.89 12.38
C ALA A 49 5.15 22.42 11.90
N THR A 50 4.97 21.46 12.79
CA THR A 50 5.26 20.04 12.57
C THR A 50 3.98 19.25 12.44
N LEU A 51 3.86 18.50 11.33
CA LEU A 51 2.82 17.49 11.14
C LEU A 51 2.84 16.46 12.30
N PRO A 52 1.67 15.95 12.72
CA PRO A 52 1.62 14.80 13.62
C PRO A 52 2.41 13.63 13.04
N GLY A 53 3.16 12.93 13.89
CA GLY A 53 3.89 11.74 13.48
C GLY A 53 2.97 10.61 13.00
N PHE A 54 3.54 9.64 12.31
CA PHE A 54 2.85 8.37 12.05
C PHE A 54 2.96 7.47 13.28
N PRO A 55 1.88 6.82 13.74
CA PRO A 55 1.97 5.86 14.85
C PRO A 55 2.97 4.74 14.54
N ALA A 56 3.78 4.35 15.53
CA ALA A 56 4.80 3.33 15.34
C ALA A 56 4.19 1.92 15.39
N THR A 57 3.20 1.71 16.26
CA THR A 57 2.54 0.40 16.41
C THR A 57 1.53 0.14 15.29
N LEU A 58 1.33 -1.13 14.94
CA LEU A 58 0.30 -1.50 13.94
C LEU A 58 -1.10 -1.16 14.44
N ASP A 59 -1.36 -1.39 15.73
CA ASP A 59 -2.67 -1.16 16.36
C ASP A 59 -3.10 0.31 16.24
N ASN A 60 -2.21 1.25 16.57
CA ASN A 60 -2.51 2.67 16.45
C ASN A 60 -2.54 3.16 14.99
N ARG A 61 -1.75 2.57 14.08
CA ARG A 61 -1.86 2.85 12.64
C ARG A 61 -3.22 2.44 12.08
N LEU A 62 -3.71 1.27 12.47
CA LEU A 62 -5.04 0.81 12.09
C LEU A 62 -6.13 1.68 12.73
N ALA A 63 -5.97 2.07 13.99
CA ALA A 63 -6.91 2.96 14.66
C ALA A 63 -7.02 4.33 13.96
N ASP A 64 -5.90 4.91 13.51
CA ASP A 64 -5.86 6.15 12.74
C ASP A 64 -6.64 6.02 11.41
N ILE A 65 -6.40 4.93 10.65
CA ILE A 65 -7.11 4.62 9.40
C ILE A 65 -8.62 4.44 9.65
N TYR A 66 -9.01 3.64 10.65
CA TYR A 66 -10.42 3.41 10.95
C TYR A 66 -11.12 4.68 11.43
N LYS A 67 -10.44 5.49 12.23
CA LYS A 67 -10.96 6.79 12.67
C LYS A 67 -11.13 7.72 11.49
N ASN A 68 -10.18 7.78 10.55
CA ASN A 68 -10.30 8.57 9.33
C ASN A 68 -11.51 8.16 8.47
N LEU A 69 -11.73 6.85 8.27
CA LEU A 69 -12.91 6.35 7.56
C LEU A 69 -14.21 6.68 8.29
N ALA A 70 -14.23 6.57 9.62
CA ALA A 70 -15.40 6.92 10.42
C ALA A 70 -15.73 8.42 10.35
N GLU A 71 -14.70 9.29 10.33
CA GLU A 71 -14.82 10.72 10.12
C GLU A 71 -15.38 11.03 8.73
N GLU A 72 -14.89 10.36 7.68
CA GLU A 72 -15.41 10.54 6.32
C GLU A 72 -16.90 10.18 6.23
N ILE A 73 -17.30 9.01 6.77
CA ILE A 73 -18.69 8.55 6.81
C ILE A 73 -19.57 9.55 7.58
N ALA A 74 -19.07 10.06 8.71
CA ALA A 74 -19.77 11.04 9.55
C ALA A 74 -19.70 12.48 8.99
N ARG A 75 -18.99 12.71 7.88
CA ARG A 75 -18.70 14.04 7.32
C ARG A 75 -18.02 14.98 8.32
N GLN A 76 -17.23 14.40 9.21
CA GLN A 76 -16.39 15.13 10.15
C GLN A 76 -15.09 15.54 9.47
N GLN A 77 -14.48 16.57 10.01
CA GLN A 77 -13.12 17.00 9.70
C GLN A 77 -12.27 16.79 10.94
N ARG A 78 -11.01 16.43 10.78
CA ARG A 78 -10.08 16.29 11.90
C ARG A 78 -9.38 17.63 12.12
N LEU A 79 -9.45 18.13 13.34
CA LEU A 79 -8.94 19.44 13.74
C LEU A 79 -7.64 19.34 14.54
N TRP A 80 -7.45 18.21 15.23
CA TRP A 80 -6.26 17.97 16.03
C TRP A 80 -5.96 16.48 16.08
N GLU A 81 -4.66 16.18 16.16
CA GLU A 81 -4.13 14.84 16.33
C GLU A 81 -2.84 14.91 17.14
N VAL A 82 -2.63 13.90 17.97
CA VAL A 82 -1.35 13.67 18.64
C VAL A 82 -1.04 12.18 18.63
N THR A 83 0.24 11.85 18.47
CA THR A 83 0.77 10.50 18.71
C THR A 83 1.92 10.64 19.69
N ASP A 84 1.86 9.93 20.81
CA ASP A 84 2.91 9.96 21.83
C ASP A 84 2.93 8.65 22.64
N THR A 85 3.92 8.52 23.53
CA THR A 85 3.98 7.43 24.51
C THR A 85 3.73 7.98 25.90
N ILE A 86 2.82 7.33 26.62
CA ILE A 86 2.45 7.68 27.99
C ILE A 86 2.69 6.50 28.91
N GLY A 87 3.21 6.72 30.12
CA GLY A 87 3.42 5.60 31.04
C GLY A 87 4.09 5.93 32.36
N GLY A 88 3.95 4.98 33.28
CA GLY A 88 4.14 5.20 34.71
C GLY A 88 2.79 5.24 35.43
N GLN A 89 2.75 4.92 36.73
CA GLN A 89 1.50 5.06 37.49
C GLN A 89 1.12 6.54 37.60
N PHE A 90 -0.13 6.88 37.22
CA PHE A 90 -0.69 8.23 37.31
C PHE A 90 0.08 9.27 36.49
N PHE A 91 0.47 8.91 35.26
CA PHE A 91 1.11 9.85 34.34
C PHE A 91 0.06 10.51 33.46
N VAL A 92 0.04 11.85 33.45
CA VAL A 92 -0.94 12.66 32.72
C VAL A 92 -0.23 13.53 31.68
N LEU A 93 -0.77 13.56 30.47
CA LEU A 93 -0.45 14.56 29.45
C LEU A 93 -1.66 15.45 29.24
N GLU A 94 -1.40 16.75 29.06
CA GLU A 94 -2.43 17.76 28.87
C GLU A 94 -2.21 18.50 27.56
N TYR A 95 -3.29 18.65 26.81
CA TYR A 95 -3.31 19.32 25.52
C TYR A 95 -4.39 20.40 25.52
N GLU A 96 -4.09 21.52 24.87
CA GLU A 96 -5.08 22.55 24.58
C GLU A 96 -5.46 22.45 23.11
N VAL A 97 -6.76 22.29 22.83
CA VAL A 97 -7.28 22.09 21.49
C VAL A 97 -8.43 23.05 21.23
N ASN A 98 -8.45 23.66 20.05
CA ASN A 98 -9.45 24.66 19.71
C ASN A 98 -10.69 24.00 19.09
N VAL A 99 -11.86 24.26 19.66
CA VAL A 99 -13.15 23.96 19.06
C VAL A 99 -13.66 25.22 18.36
N GLU A 100 -13.96 25.09 17.08
CA GLU A 100 -14.30 26.20 16.21
C GLU A 100 -15.77 26.64 16.34
N PRO A 101 -16.09 27.89 15.98
CA PRO A 101 -17.47 28.33 15.86
C PRO A 101 -18.27 27.46 14.87
N ALA A 102 -19.55 27.28 15.17
CA ALA A 102 -20.51 26.57 14.32
C ALA A 102 -20.20 25.08 14.08
N MET A 103 -19.35 24.47 14.90
CA MET A 103 -19.25 23.00 14.97
C MET A 103 -20.58 22.42 15.45
N ARG A 104 -21.08 21.38 14.76
CA ARG A 104 -22.31 20.69 15.18
C ARG A 104 -22.06 19.64 16.27
N GLU A 105 -20.84 19.13 16.28
CA GLU A 105 -20.37 18.13 17.24
C GLU A 105 -18.85 18.26 17.36
N ALA A 106 -18.31 17.96 18.53
CA ALA A 106 -16.88 17.76 18.78
C ALA A 106 -16.69 16.35 19.35
N VAL A 107 -15.89 15.54 18.67
CA VAL A 107 -15.62 14.15 19.02
C VAL A 107 -14.15 14.03 19.38
N PHE A 108 -13.89 13.96 20.68
CA PHE A 108 -12.58 13.69 21.26
C PHE A 108 -12.39 12.18 21.32
N THR A 109 -11.21 11.70 20.96
CA THR A 109 -10.94 10.25 20.91
C THR A 109 -9.50 9.99 21.33
N VAL A 110 -9.29 8.92 22.09
CA VAL A 110 -7.96 8.35 22.34
C VAL A 110 -7.99 6.85 22.08
N ASN A 111 -7.00 6.34 21.36
CA ASN A 111 -6.72 4.92 21.20
C ASN A 111 -5.32 4.62 21.73
N TRP A 112 -5.13 3.47 22.39
CA TRP A 112 -3.82 3.07 22.90
C TRP A 112 -3.55 1.57 22.67
N GLN A 113 -2.27 1.23 22.60
CA GLN A 113 -1.81 -0.12 22.24
C GLN A 113 -1.88 -1.12 23.41
N ASN A 114 -1.29 -0.77 24.56
CA ASN A 114 -1.19 -1.67 25.70
C ASN A 114 -2.47 -1.67 26.53
N ILE A 115 -3.24 -2.74 26.40
CA ILE A 115 -4.51 -2.93 27.09
C ILE A 115 -4.43 -2.84 28.61
N GLU A 116 -3.27 -3.17 29.20
CA GLU A 116 -3.06 -3.09 30.64
C GLU A 116 -2.82 -1.66 31.11
N ALA A 117 -2.57 -0.72 30.19
CA ALA A 117 -2.24 0.64 30.54
C ALA A 117 -3.43 1.45 31.07
N ASP A 118 -4.66 1.03 30.76
CA ASP A 118 -5.90 1.61 31.26
C ASP A 118 -5.88 3.13 31.15
N VAL A 119 -5.98 3.64 29.92
CA VAL A 119 -5.87 5.07 29.64
C VAL A 119 -7.21 5.74 29.87
N ASP A 120 -7.24 6.85 30.57
CA ASP A 120 -8.41 7.70 30.76
C ASP A 120 -8.34 8.99 29.92
N LEU A 121 -9.52 9.54 29.61
CA LEU A 121 -9.69 10.74 28.80
C LEU A 121 -10.62 11.71 29.52
N THR A 122 -10.08 12.83 29.98
CA THR A 122 -10.84 13.91 30.63
C THR A 122 -10.87 15.15 29.74
N ILE A 123 -12.05 15.70 29.51
CA ILE A 123 -12.27 16.90 28.70
C ILE A 123 -12.78 18.02 29.59
N THR A 124 -12.11 19.17 29.57
CA THR A 124 -12.55 20.39 30.24
C THR A 124 -12.97 21.41 29.18
N ARG A 125 -14.18 21.95 29.34
CA ARG A 125 -14.78 22.99 28.51
C ARG A 125 -14.04 24.34 28.67
N PRO A 126 -14.18 25.27 27.71
CA PRO A 126 -13.66 26.64 27.80
C PRO A 126 -14.06 27.40 29.08
N ASP A 127 -15.25 27.15 29.62
CA ASP A 127 -15.70 27.74 30.89
C ASP A 127 -15.03 27.15 32.15
N GLY A 128 -14.22 26.10 31.98
CA GLY A 128 -13.50 25.39 33.05
C GLY A 128 -14.26 24.20 33.65
N SER A 129 -15.49 23.93 33.21
CA SER A 129 -16.24 22.75 33.64
C SER A 129 -15.72 21.48 32.98
N VAL A 130 -15.72 20.37 33.73
CA VAL A 130 -15.37 19.05 33.18
C VAL A 130 -16.62 18.45 32.53
N VAL A 131 -16.44 17.81 31.37
CA VAL A 131 -17.51 17.07 30.68
C VAL A 131 -17.79 15.79 31.45
N LEU A 132 -19.04 15.58 31.87
CA LEU A 132 -19.46 14.44 32.68
C LEU A 132 -20.39 13.52 31.90
N ALA A 133 -20.44 12.24 32.29
CA ALA A 133 -21.24 11.22 31.59
C ALA A 133 -22.76 11.43 31.68
N ASP A 134 -23.23 12.25 32.62
CA ASP A 134 -24.63 12.64 32.77
C ASP A 134 -24.97 14.00 32.15
N ASP A 135 -24.01 14.67 31.52
CA ASP A 135 -24.24 15.89 30.76
C ASP A 135 -25.15 15.59 29.54
N SER A 136 -26.22 16.37 29.39
CA SER A 136 -27.24 16.12 28.34
C SER A 136 -26.74 16.30 26.91
N ASP A 137 -25.63 17.01 26.72
CA ASP A 137 -24.96 17.28 25.45
C ASP A 137 -23.80 16.33 25.16
N ALA A 138 -23.45 15.42 26.09
CA ALA A 138 -22.28 14.55 25.95
C ALA A 138 -22.63 13.07 25.85
N ASP A 139 -21.99 12.36 24.93
CA ASP A 139 -22.05 10.90 24.83
C ASP A 139 -20.65 10.30 25.01
N PHE A 140 -20.52 9.34 25.93
CA PHE A 140 -19.26 8.64 26.22
C PHE A 140 -19.28 7.23 25.64
N ARG A 141 -18.21 6.85 24.94
CA ARG A 141 -17.98 5.51 24.43
C ARG A 141 -16.61 5.02 24.86
N SER A 142 -16.52 3.77 25.30
CA SER A 142 -15.25 3.19 25.71
C SER A 142 -15.22 1.69 25.46
N ASP A 143 -14.02 1.19 25.17
CA ASP A 143 -13.69 -0.23 25.18
C ASP A 143 -12.36 -0.46 25.92
N ARG A 144 -11.69 -1.60 25.67
CA ARG A 144 -10.44 -1.95 26.37
C ARG A 144 -9.21 -1.13 25.95
N THR A 145 -9.25 -0.48 24.79
CA THR A 145 -8.11 0.22 24.16
C THR A 145 -8.52 1.55 23.52
N HIS A 146 -9.77 1.98 23.71
CA HIS A 146 -10.35 3.15 23.10
C HIS A 146 -11.28 3.89 24.05
N ARG A 147 -11.23 5.22 24.03
CA ARG A 147 -12.22 6.09 24.67
C ARG A 147 -12.58 7.24 23.74
N GLN A 148 -13.84 7.63 23.79
CA GLN A 148 -14.39 8.72 23.00
C GLN A 148 -15.41 9.51 23.82
N VAL A 149 -15.37 10.82 23.63
CA VAL A 149 -16.34 11.78 24.17
C VAL A 149 -16.86 12.61 23.01
N GLU A 150 -18.15 12.49 22.72
CA GLU A 150 -18.85 13.31 21.73
C GLU A 150 -19.65 14.40 22.46
N ILE A 151 -19.44 15.67 22.10
CA ILE A 151 -20.17 16.82 22.63
C ILE A 151 -21.01 17.41 21.49
N LYS A 152 -22.32 17.48 21.68
CA LYS A 152 -23.29 18.03 20.71
C LYS A 152 -23.36 19.54 20.85
N ALA A 153 -23.32 20.24 19.72
CA ALA A 153 -23.32 21.70 19.65
C ALA A 153 -22.34 22.34 20.66
N PRO A 154 -21.04 21.97 20.60
CA PRO A 154 -20.05 22.39 21.59
C PRO A 154 -19.88 23.92 21.59
N GLU A 155 -19.59 24.49 22.76
CA GLU A 155 -19.21 25.90 22.83
C GLU A 155 -17.88 26.14 22.12
N PRO A 156 -17.73 27.22 21.33
CA PRO A 156 -16.46 27.52 20.70
C PRO A 156 -15.44 27.98 21.75
N GLY A 157 -14.19 27.53 21.61
CA GLY A 157 -13.12 27.96 22.49
C GLY A 157 -12.05 26.89 22.71
N LEU A 158 -11.17 27.19 23.66
CA LEU A 158 -10.06 26.31 24.00
C LEU A 158 -10.52 25.25 24.99
N TYR A 159 -10.55 24.00 24.54
CA TYR A 159 -10.78 22.83 25.39
C TYR A 159 -9.45 22.31 25.89
N ARG A 160 -9.45 21.79 27.12
CA ARG A 160 -8.31 21.10 27.70
C ARG A 160 -8.59 19.61 27.72
N VAL A 161 -7.71 18.85 27.08
CA VAL A 161 -7.77 17.40 26.93
C VAL A 161 -6.67 16.80 27.79
N GLN A 162 -7.06 16.02 28.79
CA GLN A 162 -6.15 15.27 29.64
C GLN A 162 -6.21 13.79 29.28
N ILE A 163 -5.06 13.21 28.97
CA ILE A 163 -4.88 11.79 28.69
C ILE A 163 -4.01 11.23 29.80
N GLU A 164 -4.52 10.26 30.55
CA GLU A 164 -3.85 9.70 31.72
C GLU A 164 -3.65 8.19 31.55
N ALA A 165 -2.42 7.71 31.75
CA ALA A 165 -2.17 6.28 31.92
C ALA A 165 -2.33 5.91 33.40
N LEU A 166 -3.36 5.13 33.73
CA LEU A 166 -3.61 4.70 35.11
C LEU A 166 -2.67 3.56 35.51
N LYS A 167 -2.21 2.79 34.52
CA LYS A 167 -1.36 1.61 34.68
C LYS A 167 -0.32 1.57 33.55
N GLY A 168 0.81 0.90 33.76
CA GLY A 168 1.75 0.55 32.69
C GLY A 168 2.26 1.71 31.82
N MET A 169 2.76 1.37 30.63
CA MET A 169 3.20 2.29 29.59
C MET A 169 2.59 1.85 28.25
N THR A 170 2.23 2.81 27.41
CA THR A 170 1.60 2.59 26.11
C THR A 170 1.89 3.72 25.12
N GLU A 171 2.02 3.39 23.84
CA GLU A 171 1.79 4.36 22.77
C GLU A 171 0.29 4.64 22.68
N PHE A 172 -0.08 5.90 22.43
CA PHE A 172 -1.45 6.30 22.15
C PHE A 172 -1.51 7.26 20.95
N VAL A 173 -2.70 7.35 20.37
CA VAL A 173 -3.08 8.37 19.40
C VAL A 173 -4.36 9.07 19.86
N GLY A 174 -4.34 10.40 19.88
CA GLY A 174 -5.46 11.25 20.26
C GLY A 174 -5.98 12.07 19.08
N PHE A 175 -7.28 12.31 19.03
CA PHE A 175 -7.94 13.06 17.96
C PHE A 175 -9.01 14.01 18.48
N LEU A 176 -9.22 15.12 17.77
CA LEU A 176 -10.44 15.91 17.79
C LEU A 176 -10.97 16.00 16.37
N ALA A 177 -12.22 15.59 16.18
CA ALA A 177 -12.92 15.73 14.90
C ALA A 177 -14.34 16.23 15.09
N GLY A 178 -14.92 16.84 14.05
CA GLY A 178 -16.30 17.28 14.10
C GLY A 178 -16.83 17.80 12.78
N GLN A 179 -18.15 17.97 12.68
CA GLN A 179 -18.78 18.60 11.54
C GLN A 179 -18.63 20.12 11.67
N THR A 180 -17.87 20.72 10.75
CA THR A 180 -17.49 22.15 10.74
C THR A 180 -17.70 22.73 9.33
N PRO A 181 -17.95 24.05 9.18
CA PRO A 181 -18.11 24.69 7.87
C PRO A 181 -16.87 24.62 6.98
N VAL A 182 -15.66 24.66 7.54
CA VAL A 182 -14.41 24.59 6.76
C VAL A 182 -14.05 23.12 6.53
N ILE A 183 -13.90 22.74 5.27
CA ILE A 183 -13.64 21.38 4.81
C ILE A 183 -12.30 21.35 4.07
N ASP A 184 -11.46 20.36 4.38
CA ASP A 184 -10.31 19.97 3.59
C ASP A 184 -10.51 18.58 2.98
N ARG A 185 -10.00 18.38 1.76
CA ARG A 185 -10.01 17.07 1.08
C ARG A 185 -8.77 16.92 0.22
N ILE A 186 -7.92 15.96 0.57
CA ILE A 186 -6.76 15.59 -0.22
C ILE A 186 -7.14 14.57 -1.29
N LEU A 187 -6.68 14.82 -2.52
CA LEU A 187 -6.84 13.97 -3.68
C LEU A 187 -5.46 13.58 -4.18
N ILE A 188 -5.31 12.30 -4.50
CA ILE A 188 -4.09 11.78 -5.12
C ILE A 188 -4.32 11.70 -6.64
N GLY A 189 -3.49 12.41 -7.39
CA GLY A 189 -3.50 12.40 -8.85
C GLY A 189 -3.08 11.06 -9.45
N LEU A 190 -3.21 10.97 -10.77
CA LEU A 190 -3.01 9.76 -11.57
C LEU A 190 -3.96 8.62 -11.21
N THR A 191 -4.31 7.82 -12.20
CA THR A 191 -5.02 6.56 -11.98
C THR A 191 -4.08 5.51 -11.40
N PRO A 192 -4.57 4.50 -10.67
CA PRO A 192 -3.71 3.47 -10.09
C PRO A 192 -2.72 2.80 -11.08
N PRO A 193 -3.06 2.51 -12.35
CA PRO A 193 -2.09 1.98 -13.33
C PRO A 193 -0.95 2.94 -13.69
N GLU A 194 -1.19 4.25 -13.63
CA GLU A 194 -0.17 5.27 -13.93
C GLU A 194 0.79 5.52 -12.75
N ARG A 195 0.45 5.05 -11.55
CA ARG A 195 1.27 5.18 -10.34
C ARG A 195 2.33 4.08 -10.29
N VAL A 196 3.38 4.24 -11.08
CA VAL A 196 4.52 3.33 -11.15
C VAL A 196 5.79 4.01 -10.65
N ALA A 197 6.84 3.23 -10.40
CA ALA A 197 8.08 3.73 -9.81
C ALA A 197 8.66 4.92 -10.60
N ASN A 198 9.20 5.90 -9.88
CA ASN A 198 9.81 7.13 -10.43
C ASN A 198 8.85 8.10 -11.14
N VAL A 199 7.53 7.91 -11.03
CA VAL A 199 6.54 8.86 -11.55
C VAL A 199 6.15 9.84 -10.44
N GLN A 200 6.22 11.14 -10.74
CA GLN A 200 5.76 12.17 -9.82
C GLN A 200 4.26 12.04 -9.58
N ILE A 201 3.86 11.99 -8.31
CA ILE A 201 2.45 11.84 -7.92
C ILE A 201 1.88 13.22 -7.58
N PRO A 202 0.91 13.76 -8.34
CA PRO A 202 0.25 15.01 -7.98
C PRO A 202 -0.55 14.85 -6.69
N LEU A 203 -0.44 15.84 -5.80
CA LEU A 203 -1.23 15.98 -4.59
C LEU A 203 -2.07 17.24 -4.74
N LEU A 204 -3.38 17.11 -4.58
CA LEU A 204 -4.33 18.21 -4.69
C LEU A 204 -5.19 18.29 -3.45
N LEU A 205 -5.07 19.36 -2.67
CA LEU A 205 -5.93 19.62 -1.53
C LEU A 205 -6.98 20.66 -1.89
N PHE A 206 -8.25 20.30 -1.83
CA PHE A 206 -9.34 21.27 -1.81
C PHE A 206 -9.53 21.80 -0.39
N LEU A 207 -9.62 23.11 -0.24
CA LEU A 207 -9.86 23.79 1.03
C LEU A 207 -10.89 24.91 0.86
N GLY A 208 -12.02 24.79 1.57
CA GLY A 208 -13.11 25.74 1.42
C GLY A 208 -14.13 25.70 2.53
N ASP A 209 -14.96 26.74 2.58
CA ASP A 209 -16.18 26.79 3.37
C ASP A 209 -17.38 27.17 2.48
N SER A 210 -18.11 28.22 2.83
CA SER A 210 -18.99 28.96 1.92
C SER A 210 -18.30 29.50 0.65
N LYS A 211 -16.97 29.66 0.68
CA LYS A 211 -16.10 30.12 -0.42
C LYS A 211 -14.79 29.33 -0.40
N PRO A 212 -14.02 29.35 -1.51
CA PRO A 212 -12.62 28.95 -1.48
C PRO A 212 -11.83 29.66 -0.38
N VAL A 213 -10.95 28.92 0.28
CA VAL A 213 -10.03 29.48 1.28
C VAL A 213 -8.64 29.58 0.65
N ALA A 214 -8.28 30.79 0.22
CA ALA A 214 -6.96 31.12 -0.30
C ALA A 214 -6.01 31.55 0.82
N GLY A 215 -4.69 31.49 0.56
CA GLY A 215 -3.65 31.96 1.48
C GLY A 215 -3.46 31.12 2.75
N ALA A 216 -3.91 29.86 2.75
CA ALA A 216 -3.63 28.91 3.82
C ALA A 216 -2.21 28.34 3.71
N ASP A 217 -1.64 27.98 4.86
CA ASP A 217 -0.40 27.21 4.93
C ASP A 217 -0.75 25.71 4.86
N VAL A 218 -0.32 25.04 3.79
CA VAL A 218 -0.61 23.63 3.55
C VAL A 218 0.68 22.83 3.42
N LEU A 219 0.90 21.89 4.33
CA LEU A 219 2.06 21.00 4.36
C LEU A 219 1.60 19.54 4.31
N ALA A 220 2.15 18.77 3.37
CA ALA A 220 1.95 17.33 3.27
C ALA A 220 3.23 16.57 3.66
N ALA A 221 3.09 15.46 4.38
CA ALA A 221 4.12 14.47 4.61
C ALA A 221 3.72 13.17 3.91
N VAL A 222 4.60 12.69 3.02
CA VAL A 222 4.44 11.45 2.27
C VAL A 222 5.43 10.44 2.82
N GLN A 223 4.94 9.42 3.52
CA GLN A 223 5.76 8.33 4.05
C GLN A 223 5.84 7.18 3.05
N ALA A 224 7.06 6.85 2.63
CA ALA A 224 7.37 5.73 1.76
C ALA A 224 7.34 4.37 2.49
N PRO A 225 7.30 3.24 1.76
CA PRO A 225 7.29 1.89 2.36
C PRO A 225 8.46 1.61 3.32
N ASN A 226 9.65 2.16 3.06
CA ASN A 226 10.80 2.05 3.96
C ASN A 226 10.74 2.96 5.21
N GLY A 227 9.67 3.75 5.37
CA GLY A 227 9.47 4.69 6.48
C GLY A 227 10.08 6.08 6.30
N SER A 228 10.82 6.33 5.20
CA SER A 228 11.30 7.68 4.86
C SER A 228 10.13 8.62 4.56
N VAL A 229 10.29 9.91 4.85
CA VAL A 229 9.23 10.92 4.73
C VAL A 229 9.69 12.07 3.85
N GLU A 230 8.91 12.38 2.81
CA GLU A 230 9.05 13.57 1.98
C GLU A 230 8.05 14.64 2.45
N GLU A 231 8.54 15.83 2.83
CA GLU A 231 7.69 16.98 3.17
C GLU A 231 7.49 17.89 1.94
N ILE A 232 6.23 18.23 1.66
CA ILE A 232 5.82 18.94 0.45
C ILE A 232 4.89 20.08 0.84
N VAL A 233 5.27 21.31 0.49
CA VAL A 233 4.38 22.48 0.61
C VAL A 233 3.43 22.50 -0.59
N LEU A 234 2.12 22.44 -0.34
CA LEU A 234 1.11 22.59 -1.39
C LEU A 234 0.76 24.07 -1.55
N ARG A 235 0.57 24.53 -2.79
CA ARG A 235 0.37 25.96 -3.11
C ARG A 235 -0.89 26.16 -3.94
N ASP A 236 -1.61 27.24 -3.66
CA ASP A 236 -2.71 27.78 -4.45
C ASP A 236 -2.18 29.04 -5.19
N ASP A 237 -1.28 28.83 -6.14
CA ASP A 237 -0.55 29.85 -6.89
C ASP A 237 -0.86 29.85 -8.41
N GLY A 238 -1.76 28.99 -8.86
CA GLY A 238 -2.04 28.79 -10.29
C GLY A 238 -0.92 28.06 -11.02
N LEU A 239 0.01 27.47 -10.27
CA LEU A 239 1.12 26.63 -10.72
C LEU A 239 1.06 25.29 -9.97
N ASN A 240 2.05 24.42 -10.15
CA ASN A 240 2.12 23.15 -9.40
C ASN A 240 0.91 22.20 -9.58
N GLY A 241 0.12 22.40 -10.64
CA GLY A 241 -1.03 21.57 -11.00
C GLY A 241 -2.31 21.88 -10.23
N ASP A 242 -2.37 23.00 -9.50
CA ASP A 242 -3.48 23.39 -8.63
C ASP A 242 -4.71 23.97 -9.36
N GLY A 243 -4.54 24.58 -10.53
CA GLY A 243 -5.62 25.24 -11.26
C GLY A 243 -5.37 26.74 -11.41
N LYS A 244 -6.28 27.57 -10.91
CA LYS A 244 -6.12 29.04 -10.91
C LYS A 244 -5.63 29.47 -9.53
N ALA A 245 -4.81 30.51 -9.48
CA ALA A 245 -4.42 31.11 -8.21
C ALA A 245 -5.64 31.59 -7.40
N ASP A 246 -5.56 31.41 -6.09
CA ASP A 246 -6.54 31.80 -5.08
C ASP A 246 -7.93 31.14 -5.27
N ASP A 247 -7.99 29.93 -5.83
CA ASP A 247 -9.24 29.20 -6.07
C ASP A 247 -9.57 28.13 -5.00
N GLY A 248 -8.74 28.03 -3.96
CA GLY A 248 -8.91 27.11 -2.83
C GLY A 248 -8.44 25.69 -3.12
N VAL A 249 -7.77 25.46 -4.25
CA VAL A 249 -7.09 24.20 -4.55
C VAL A 249 -5.59 24.41 -4.38
N TYR A 250 -4.96 23.55 -3.58
CA TYR A 250 -3.52 23.60 -3.31
C TYR A 250 -2.85 22.39 -3.96
N GLY A 251 -1.87 22.64 -4.84
CA GLY A 251 -1.17 21.63 -5.63
C GLY A 251 0.29 21.43 -5.21
N GLY A 252 0.78 20.22 -5.45
CA GLY A 252 2.18 19.83 -5.28
C GLY A 252 2.45 18.44 -5.82
N TYR A 253 3.69 17.97 -5.75
CA TYR A 253 4.09 16.67 -6.28
C TYR A 253 4.96 15.92 -5.28
N ALA A 254 4.60 14.67 -5.00
CA ALA A 254 5.50 13.71 -4.37
C ALA A 254 6.47 13.16 -5.41
N ARG A 255 7.77 13.12 -5.08
CA ARG A 255 8.83 12.75 -5.99
C ARG A 255 9.58 11.49 -5.55
N ASP A 256 9.63 11.21 -4.26
CA ASP A 256 10.35 10.06 -3.68
C ASP A 256 9.54 8.76 -3.84
N THR A 257 9.27 8.41 -5.09
CA THR A 257 8.31 7.39 -5.55
C THR A 257 8.99 6.17 -6.17
N GLU A 258 10.29 6.00 -5.89
CA GLU A 258 11.10 4.92 -6.46
C GLU A 258 10.70 3.54 -5.90
N GLN A 259 10.19 3.51 -4.66
CA GLN A 259 9.86 2.28 -3.97
C GLN A 259 8.47 1.80 -4.35
N ILE A 260 8.39 0.54 -4.77
CA ILE A 260 7.12 -0.14 -4.93
C ILE A 260 6.50 -0.37 -3.54
N GLY A 261 5.19 -0.16 -3.43
CA GLY A 261 4.43 -0.41 -2.21
C GLY A 261 3.51 0.74 -1.85
N SER A 262 2.98 0.67 -0.63
CA SER A 262 2.02 1.65 -0.13
C SER A 262 2.70 2.84 0.53
N TYR A 263 2.24 4.03 0.16
CA TYR A 263 2.61 5.32 0.69
C TYR A 263 1.45 5.89 1.51
N ALA A 264 1.77 6.45 2.67
CA ALA A 264 0.80 7.17 3.50
C ALA A 264 1.01 8.68 3.35
N VAL A 265 -0.07 9.44 3.29
CA VAL A 265 -0.05 10.90 3.11
C VAL A 265 -0.80 11.55 4.26
N LYS A 266 -0.12 12.36 5.06
CA LYS A 266 -0.75 13.25 6.05
C LYS A 266 -0.63 14.68 5.58
N VAL A 267 -1.70 15.45 5.63
CA VAL A 267 -1.71 16.86 5.28
C VAL A 267 -2.21 17.68 6.45
N ARG A 268 -1.55 18.81 6.71
CA ARG A 268 -1.95 19.82 7.68
C ARG A 268 -2.21 21.11 6.95
N SER A 269 -3.37 21.69 7.21
CA SER A 269 -3.81 22.95 6.63
C SER A 269 -4.14 23.92 7.73
N THR A 270 -3.52 25.08 7.74
CA THR A 270 -3.87 26.18 8.67
C THR A 270 -4.16 27.46 7.93
N GLY A 271 -5.15 28.20 8.38
CA GLY A 271 -5.52 29.44 7.74
C GLY A 271 -6.60 30.19 8.48
N THR A 272 -7.23 31.13 7.79
CA THR A 272 -8.36 31.91 8.30
C THR A 272 -9.60 31.58 7.47
N ALA A 273 -10.68 31.18 8.14
CA ALA A 273 -11.96 30.90 7.50
C ALA A 273 -12.58 32.19 6.93
N THR A 274 -13.56 32.08 6.03
CA THR A 274 -14.26 33.26 5.47
C THR A 274 -14.92 34.13 6.54
N GLN A 275 -15.26 33.53 7.69
CA GLN A 275 -15.86 34.22 8.85
C GLN A 275 -14.83 34.88 9.78
N GLY A 276 -13.52 34.74 9.50
CA GLY A 276 -12.44 35.44 10.19
C GLY A 276 -11.80 34.70 11.37
N TYR A 277 -12.24 33.50 11.71
CA TYR A 277 -11.58 32.67 12.74
C TYR A 277 -10.48 31.81 12.13
N SER A 278 -9.43 31.52 12.92
CA SER A 278 -8.36 30.60 12.51
C SER A 278 -8.83 29.15 12.58
N PHE A 279 -8.38 28.32 11.65
CA PHE A 279 -8.66 26.88 11.63
C PHE A 279 -7.38 26.06 11.47
N GLU A 280 -7.46 24.80 11.88
CA GLU A 280 -6.50 23.75 11.57
C GLU A 280 -7.24 22.51 11.07
N ARG A 281 -6.75 21.91 9.98
CA ARG A 281 -7.26 20.66 9.44
C ARG A 281 -6.14 19.67 9.28
N LEU A 282 -6.47 18.42 9.56
CA LEU A 282 -5.62 17.27 9.31
C LEU A 282 -6.38 16.32 8.40
N SER A 283 -5.76 15.93 7.29
CA SER A 283 -6.31 14.93 6.39
C SER A 283 -5.30 13.82 6.15
N LEU A 284 -5.82 12.61 6.01
CA LEU A 284 -5.06 11.40 5.74
C LEU A 284 -5.50 10.82 4.39
N SER A 285 -4.54 10.33 3.62
CA SER A 285 -4.77 9.57 2.41
C SER A 285 -3.64 8.57 2.20
N GLY A 286 -3.68 7.85 1.08
CA GLY A 286 -2.62 6.95 0.69
C GLY A 286 -2.72 6.58 -0.78
N PHE A 287 -1.60 6.08 -1.30
CA PHE A 287 -1.53 5.51 -2.64
C PHE A 287 -0.54 4.37 -2.65
N SER A 288 -0.59 3.55 -3.70
CA SER A 288 0.42 2.52 -3.92
C SER A 288 1.13 2.79 -5.22
N ILE A 289 2.45 2.68 -5.19
CA ILE A 289 3.29 2.58 -6.38
C ILE A 289 3.32 1.11 -6.80
N ARG A 290 2.90 0.85 -8.04
CA ARG A 290 2.83 -0.49 -8.62
C ARG A 290 4.14 -0.86 -9.30
N PRO A 291 4.52 -2.16 -9.30
CA PRO A 291 5.54 -2.63 -10.22
C PRO A 291 5.04 -2.44 -11.66
N LEU A 292 5.90 -1.94 -12.53
CA LEU A 292 5.63 -1.84 -13.97
C LEU A 292 6.25 -3.04 -14.71
N VAL A 293 5.44 -3.71 -15.53
CA VAL A 293 5.83 -4.89 -16.31
C VAL A 293 5.86 -4.54 -17.79
N ALA A 294 6.94 -4.92 -18.47
CA ALA A 294 6.97 -4.92 -19.94
C ALA A 294 6.61 -6.31 -20.45
N TYR A 295 5.54 -6.43 -21.24
CA TYR A 295 5.25 -7.67 -21.97
C TYR A 295 5.72 -7.53 -23.42
N VAL A 296 6.78 -8.25 -23.78
CA VAL A 296 7.35 -8.23 -25.14
C VAL A 296 6.67 -9.29 -25.99
N TYR A 297 6.14 -8.89 -27.13
CA TYR A 297 5.48 -9.77 -28.10
C TYR A 297 5.94 -9.45 -29.52
N GLN A 298 5.77 -10.37 -30.47
CA GLN A 298 6.09 -10.12 -31.87
C GLN A 298 4.85 -9.65 -32.63
N ASP A 299 3.87 -10.54 -32.78
CA ASP A 299 2.69 -10.36 -33.62
C ASP A 299 1.37 -10.69 -32.86
N ASP A 300 1.43 -11.46 -31.75
CA ASP A 300 0.25 -11.86 -30.97
C ASP A 300 -0.14 -10.82 -29.91
N GLN A 301 -0.66 -9.69 -30.40
CA GLN A 301 -1.15 -8.60 -29.55
C GLN A 301 -2.32 -9.04 -28.64
N ALA A 302 -3.18 -9.93 -29.12
CA ALA A 302 -4.34 -10.39 -28.36
C ALA A 302 -3.90 -11.13 -27.09
N ARG A 303 -2.90 -12.01 -27.20
CA ARG A 303 -2.33 -12.70 -26.04
C ARG A 303 -1.61 -11.75 -25.09
N ALA A 304 -0.88 -10.77 -25.62
CA ALA A 304 -0.24 -9.74 -24.80
C ALA A 304 -1.27 -8.98 -23.93
N GLN A 305 -2.41 -8.62 -24.53
CA GLN A 305 -3.52 -7.95 -23.82
C GLN A 305 -4.19 -8.82 -22.76
N GLU A 306 -4.22 -10.15 -22.94
CA GLU A 306 -4.72 -11.05 -21.91
C GLU A 306 -3.81 -11.08 -20.67
N TYR A 307 -2.49 -11.10 -20.87
CA TYR A 307 -1.52 -11.02 -19.76
C TYR A 307 -1.55 -9.66 -19.08
N GLU A 308 -1.64 -8.57 -19.86
CA GLU A 308 -1.86 -7.21 -19.36
C GLU A 308 -3.09 -7.17 -18.44
N LYS A 309 -4.25 -7.61 -18.93
CA LYS A 309 -5.50 -7.63 -18.15
C LYS A 309 -5.38 -8.47 -16.87
N LEU A 310 -4.73 -9.64 -16.95
CA LEU A 310 -4.51 -10.49 -15.77
C LEU A 310 -3.68 -9.76 -14.71
N LEU A 311 -2.56 -9.16 -15.09
CA LEU A 311 -1.62 -8.53 -14.17
C LEU A 311 -2.15 -7.18 -13.64
N GLU A 312 -2.81 -6.37 -14.46
CA GLU A 312 -3.41 -5.11 -14.03
C GLU A 312 -4.53 -5.31 -13.00
N ALA A 313 -5.35 -6.36 -13.18
CA ALA A 313 -6.34 -6.78 -12.21
C ALA A 313 -5.71 -7.22 -10.87
N ASN A 314 -4.40 -7.47 -10.87
CA ASN A 314 -3.60 -7.93 -9.76
C ASN A 314 -2.53 -6.92 -9.33
N GLY A 315 -2.75 -5.63 -9.57
CA GLY A 315 -1.94 -4.57 -8.94
C GLY A 315 -0.61 -4.27 -9.62
N PHE A 316 -0.39 -4.75 -10.84
CA PHE A 316 0.70 -4.28 -11.71
C PHE A 316 0.24 -3.11 -12.59
N GLY A 317 1.19 -2.32 -13.07
CA GLY A 317 1.06 -1.62 -14.34
C GLY A 317 1.68 -2.48 -15.44
N VAL A 318 1.12 -2.50 -16.64
CA VAL A 318 1.67 -3.28 -17.75
C VAL A 318 1.75 -2.40 -18.99
N GLU A 319 2.85 -2.51 -19.73
CA GLU A 319 2.96 -1.97 -21.08
C GLU A 319 3.29 -3.12 -22.04
N THR A 320 2.52 -3.22 -23.12
CA THR A 320 2.78 -4.19 -24.19
C THR A 320 3.75 -3.58 -25.20
N ILE A 321 4.89 -4.25 -25.41
CA ILE A 321 5.99 -3.76 -26.22
C ILE A 321 6.18 -4.70 -27.41
N THR A 322 6.05 -4.19 -28.63
CA THR A 322 6.40 -4.98 -29.81
C THR A 322 7.91 -5.24 -29.83
N LEU A 323 8.30 -6.41 -30.32
CA LEU A 323 9.71 -6.80 -30.41
C LEU A 323 10.55 -5.79 -31.20
N SER A 324 9.95 -5.13 -32.20
CA SER A 324 10.57 -4.06 -32.99
C SER A 324 10.79 -2.76 -32.23
N ALA A 325 10.03 -2.49 -31.17
CA ALA A 325 10.18 -1.31 -30.32
C ALA A 325 11.28 -1.46 -29.26
N VAL A 326 11.72 -2.70 -28.99
CA VAL A 326 12.68 -3.03 -27.93
C VAL A 326 13.95 -2.14 -27.95
N PRO A 327 14.58 -1.85 -29.10
CA PRO A 327 15.81 -1.05 -29.12
C PRO A 327 15.62 0.42 -28.70
N THR A 328 14.38 0.92 -28.69
CA THR A 328 14.05 2.32 -28.39
C THR A 328 13.30 2.49 -27.06
N THR A 329 12.93 1.39 -26.41
CA THR A 329 12.23 1.41 -25.12
C THR A 329 13.18 1.82 -23.99
N ALA A 330 12.71 2.68 -23.09
CA ALA A 330 13.41 3.05 -21.87
C ALA A 330 13.22 1.96 -20.81
N TRP A 331 14.18 1.05 -20.66
CA TRP A 331 14.02 -0.17 -19.86
C TRP A 331 14.19 0.03 -18.35
N GLU A 332 14.81 1.12 -17.93
CA GLU A 332 15.10 1.45 -16.52
C GLU A 332 13.86 1.65 -15.65
N ARG A 333 12.67 1.82 -16.25
CA ARG A 333 11.40 2.02 -15.55
C ARG A 333 10.64 0.72 -15.24
N TYR A 334 11.06 -0.42 -15.78
CA TYR A 334 10.36 -1.69 -15.58
C TYR A 334 10.97 -2.47 -14.42
N SER A 335 10.09 -3.06 -13.62
CA SER A 335 10.42 -3.98 -12.51
C SER A 335 10.48 -5.44 -12.94
N LEU A 336 9.94 -5.76 -14.13
CA LEU A 336 9.81 -7.10 -14.66
C LEU A 336 9.64 -7.07 -16.19
N LEU A 337 10.33 -7.96 -16.88
CA LEU A 337 10.09 -8.27 -18.29
C LEU A 337 9.37 -9.62 -18.40
N ILE A 338 8.41 -9.69 -19.30
CA ILE A 338 7.80 -10.94 -19.73
C ILE A 338 8.07 -11.09 -21.22
N ILE A 339 8.77 -12.17 -21.59
CA ILE A 339 9.03 -12.52 -22.98
C ILE A 339 7.93 -13.46 -23.44
N GLY A 340 7.08 -12.95 -24.33
CA GLY A 340 5.94 -13.68 -24.87
C GLY A 340 6.34 -14.87 -25.72
N GLU A 341 5.45 -15.86 -25.78
CA GLU A 341 5.63 -17.12 -26.50
C GLU A 341 5.96 -16.93 -27.99
N ASP A 342 5.40 -15.90 -28.63
CA ASP A 342 5.50 -15.66 -30.08
C ASP A 342 6.80 -14.95 -30.51
N THR A 343 7.74 -14.73 -29.59
CA THR A 343 8.97 -13.96 -29.85
C THR A 343 10.15 -14.80 -30.36
N GLY A 344 10.03 -16.13 -30.36
CA GLY A 344 11.08 -17.02 -30.83
C GLY A 344 10.63 -18.48 -30.92
N ASP A 345 11.43 -19.29 -31.62
CA ASP A 345 11.25 -20.73 -31.75
C ASP A 345 12.62 -21.40 -31.82
N LEU A 346 12.76 -22.47 -31.04
CA LEU A 346 14.00 -23.23 -30.91
C LEU A 346 15.23 -22.33 -30.67
N GLY A 347 16.18 -22.33 -31.59
CA GLY A 347 17.43 -21.58 -31.49
C GLY A 347 17.33 -20.15 -32.01
N GLU A 348 16.18 -19.71 -32.51
CA GLU A 348 15.95 -18.38 -33.05
C GLU A 348 15.05 -17.55 -32.14
N TRP A 349 15.49 -16.33 -31.84
CA TRP A 349 14.73 -15.39 -31.01
C TRP A 349 14.91 -13.97 -31.53
N GLY A 350 13.79 -13.29 -31.68
CA GLY A 350 13.66 -11.89 -32.06
C GLY A 350 14.67 -11.33 -33.06
N THR A 351 15.16 -10.11 -32.80
CA THR A 351 16.16 -9.43 -33.64
C THR A 351 17.51 -9.33 -32.93
N SER A 352 18.58 -9.13 -33.70
CA SER A 352 19.93 -8.97 -33.15
C SER A 352 20.04 -7.71 -32.29
N GLU A 353 19.32 -6.64 -32.66
CA GLU A 353 19.27 -5.38 -31.92
C GLU A 353 18.54 -5.56 -30.59
N ALA A 354 17.39 -6.24 -30.58
CA ALA A 354 16.63 -6.51 -29.36
C ALA A 354 17.45 -7.37 -28.38
N LEU A 355 18.11 -8.41 -28.88
CA LEU A 355 18.97 -9.30 -28.09
C LEU A 355 20.20 -8.58 -27.54
N ALA A 356 20.72 -7.58 -28.24
CA ALA A 356 21.83 -6.77 -27.74
C ALA A 356 21.41 -5.83 -26.60
N VAL A 357 20.14 -5.40 -26.55
CA VAL A 357 19.64 -4.37 -25.62
C VAL A 357 19.15 -4.96 -24.31
N LEU A 358 18.25 -5.95 -24.34
CA LEU A 358 17.60 -6.46 -23.13
C LEU A 358 18.57 -6.92 -22.03
N PRO A 359 19.66 -7.66 -22.32
CA PRO A 359 20.57 -8.17 -21.29
C PRO A 359 21.43 -7.08 -20.63
N GLN A 360 21.44 -5.84 -21.16
CA GLN A 360 22.18 -4.73 -20.56
C GLN A 360 21.51 -4.18 -19.31
N TYR A 361 20.23 -4.50 -19.10
CA TYR A 361 19.44 -4.01 -17.98
C TYR A 361 19.31 -5.09 -16.92
N ASN A 362 19.46 -4.68 -15.66
CA ASN A 362 19.33 -5.56 -14.50
C ASN A 362 17.86 -5.72 -14.09
N VAL A 363 17.01 -6.14 -15.02
CA VAL A 363 15.59 -6.34 -14.78
C VAL A 363 15.26 -7.84 -14.86
N PRO A 364 14.56 -8.40 -13.85
CA PRO A 364 14.16 -9.80 -13.88
C PRO A 364 13.27 -10.13 -15.09
N VAL A 365 13.38 -11.35 -15.59
CA VAL A 365 12.70 -11.83 -16.81
C VAL A 365 11.91 -13.10 -16.52
N ILE A 366 10.62 -13.11 -16.88
CA ILE A 366 9.84 -14.32 -17.07
C ILE A 366 9.81 -14.66 -18.56
N GLY A 367 10.42 -15.77 -18.94
CA GLY A 367 10.26 -16.35 -20.28
C GLY A 367 9.04 -17.24 -20.32
N VAL A 368 8.11 -16.99 -21.25
CA VAL A 368 6.93 -17.83 -21.46
C VAL A 368 7.16 -18.73 -22.66
N GLY A 369 7.02 -20.04 -22.45
CA GLY A 369 6.91 -21.00 -23.55
C GLY A 369 8.07 -20.97 -24.56
N ASP A 370 7.73 -21.07 -25.85
CA ASP A 370 8.66 -21.07 -26.99
C ASP A 370 9.57 -19.83 -27.00
N GLY A 371 9.00 -18.63 -26.90
CA GLY A 371 9.76 -17.38 -26.90
C GLY A 371 10.74 -17.26 -25.75
N GLY A 372 10.32 -17.61 -24.51
CA GLY A 372 11.22 -17.67 -23.36
C GLY A 372 12.35 -18.69 -23.55
N TYR A 373 12.01 -19.88 -24.04
CA TYR A 373 12.96 -20.97 -24.31
C TYR A 373 14.04 -20.56 -25.32
N ALA A 374 13.64 -19.87 -26.39
CA ALA A 374 14.56 -19.36 -27.39
C ALA A 374 15.41 -18.20 -26.86
N TYR A 375 14.81 -17.23 -26.15
CA TYR A 375 15.50 -16.08 -25.57
C TYR A 375 16.63 -16.51 -24.62
N PHE A 376 16.30 -17.33 -23.63
CA PHE A 376 17.30 -17.81 -22.67
C PHE A 376 18.37 -18.68 -23.33
N GLY A 377 18.04 -19.37 -24.44
CA GLY A 377 19.01 -20.09 -25.25
C GLY A 377 20.02 -19.16 -25.92
N LYS A 378 19.58 -18.02 -26.46
CA LYS A 378 20.49 -16.99 -26.98
C LYS A 378 21.39 -16.37 -25.91
N LEU A 379 20.94 -16.34 -24.65
CA LEU A 379 21.76 -15.93 -23.50
C LEU A 379 22.71 -17.04 -23.00
N GLY A 380 22.66 -18.24 -23.58
CA GLY A 380 23.48 -19.38 -23.16
C GLY A 380 23.08 -19.96 -21.81
N LEU A 381 21.86 -19.69 -21.34
CA LEU A 381 21.36 -20.20 -20.07
C LEU A 381 20.87 -21.64 -20.24
N ASN A 382 21.12 -22.47 -19.23
CA ASN A 382 20.68 -23.87 -19.20
C ASN A 382 19.14 -24.01 -19.22
N ILE A 383 18.41 -22.92 -18.90
CA ILE A 383 16.95 -22.84 -19.02
C ILE A 383 16.46 -22.47 -20.44
N GLY A 384 17.30 -22.59 -21.46
CA GLY A 384 16.91 -22.35 -22.86
C GLY A 384 17.46 -23.39 -23.83
N TRP A 385 17.30 -23.12 -25.14
CA TRP A 385 17.84 -23.96 -26.21
C TRP A 385 19.38 -24.05 -26.15
N PRO A 386 20.03 -25.23 -26.33
CA PRO A 386 19.44 -26.56 -26.59
C PRO A 386 19.08 -27.34 -25.35
N LEU A 387 19.50 -26.82 -24.20
CA LEU A 387 19.73 -27.65 -23.03
C LEU A 387 18.42 -28.06 -22.37
N ALA A 388 17.36 -27.26 -22.52
CA ALA A 388 16.02 -27.71 -22.14
C ALA A 388 15.41 -28.69 -23.14
N ALA A 389 14.63 -29.62 -22.60
CA ALA A 389 13.74 -30.44 -23.40
C ALA A 389 12.54 -29.61 -23.87
N SER A 390 12.15 -29.83 -25.12
CA SER A 390 10.98 -29.25 -25.76
C SER A 390 10.14 -30.36 -26.43
N GLY A 391 8.89 -30.05 -26.78
CA GLY A 391 8.04 -30.94 -27.60
C GLY A 391 7.13 -31.90 -26.82
N GLY A 392 7.04 -31.77 -25.49
CA GLY A 392 6.00 -32.42 -24.69
C GLY A 392 4.70 -31.60 -24.62
N SER A 393 3.65 -32.18 -24.06
CA SER A 393 2.45 -31.44 -23.64
C SER A 393 2.01 -31.78 -22.22
N ALA A 394 1.48 -30.78 -21.51
CA ALA A 394 0.99 -30.90 -20.12
C ALA A 394 -0.03 -29.79 -19.81
N ASP A 395 -1.02 -30.07 -18.96
CA ASP A 395 -1.98 -29.10 -18.42
C ASP A 395 -1.78 -28.83 -16.92
N ALA A 396 -0.82 -29.51 -16.30
CA ALA A 396 -0.63 -29.49 -14.87
C ALA A 396 0.85 -29.64 -14.50
N THR A 397 1.16 -29.39 -13.23
CA THR A 397 2.50 -29.47 -12.68
C THR A 397 2.48 -30.07 -11.27
N ASN A 398 3.58 -30.67 -10.83
CA ASN A 398 3.75 -31.12 -9.45
C ASN A 398 4.55 -30.05 -8.68
N PRO A 399 3.92 -29.31 -7.75
CA PRO A 399 4.59 -28.28 -6.97
C PRO A 399 5.81 -28.81 -6.19
N GLN A 400 6.80 -27.96 -6.00
CA GLN A 400 7.93 -28.19 -5.11
C GLN A 400 8.01 -27.00 -4.17
N VAL A 401 7.63 -27.22 -2.91
CA VAL A 401 7.63 -26.18 -1.86
C VAL A 401 9.05 -26.04 -1.31
N THR A 402 10.01 -25.73 -2.18
CA THR A 402 11.38 -25.38 -1.76
C THR A 402 11.46 -23.90 -1.38
N PHE A 403 10.52 -23.07 -1.85
CA PHE A 403 10.44 -21.63 -1.57
C PHE A 403 9.00 -21.19 -1.25
N PRO A 404 8.67 -20.92 0.01
CA PRO A 404 7.28 -20.68 0.42
C PRO A 404 6.67 -19.42 -0.18
N LEU A 405 7.45 -18.40 -0.56
CA LEU A 405 6.89 -17.11 -0.98
C LEU A 405 6.18 -17.14 -2.35
N LEU A 406 6.71 -17.86 -3.36
CA LEU A 406 6.02 -18.04 -4.64
C LEU A 406 4.71 -18.83 -4.48
N TRP A 407 4.64 -19.69 -3.47
CA TRP A 407 3.45 -20.50 -3.19
C TRP A 407 2.48 -19.82 -2.21
N ALA A 408 2.89 -18.79 -1.48
CA ALA A 408 2.07 -18.20 -0.42
C ALA A 408 1.49 -16.82 -0.77
N ARG A 409 2.05 -16.09 -1.76
CA ARG A 409 1.65 -14.69 -2.02
C ARG A 409 1.65 -14.27 -3.50
N PRO A 410 0.69 -13.41 -3.91
CA PRO A 410 -0.45 -12.92 -3.12
C PRO A 410 -1.55 -13.98 -2.88
N TYR A 411 -1.56 -15.06 -3.65
CA TYR A 411 -2.49 -16.16 -3.47
C TYR A 411 -1.85 -17.29 -2.69
N ASP A 412 -2.50 -17.73 -1.62
CA ASP A 412 -1.97 -18.80 -0.76
C ASP A 412 -2.33 -20.18 -1.32
N PHE A 413 -1.30 -20.93 -1.69
CA PHE A 413 -1.35 -22.33 -2.04
C PHE A 413 -0.86 -23.14 -0.83
N GLU A 414 -1.78 -23.48 0.08
CA GLU A 414 -1.50 -24.25 1.29
C GLU A 414 -0.58 -25.46 0.99
N PRO A 415 0.59 -25.60 1.64
CA PRO A 415 1.52 -26.71 1.40
C PRO A 415 0.89 -28.10 1.55
N ALA A 416 -0.10 -28.25 2.45
CA ALA A 416 -0.85 -29.50 2.64
C ALA A 416 -1.75 -29.89 1.45
N ARG A 417 -2.02 -28.96 0.53
CA ARG A 417 -2.75 -29.20 -0.74
C ARG A 417 -1.83 -29.42 -1.93
N LEU A 418 -0.52 -29.28 -1.75
CA LEU A 418 0.49 -29.39 -2.81
C LEU A 418 1.12 -30.79 -2.92
N ASP A 419 0.61 -31.77 -2.16
CA ASP A 419 1.02 -33.20 -2.21
C ASP A 419 0.52 -33.94 -3.47
N GLY A 420 0.22 -33.21 -4.55
CA GLY A 420 -0.32 -33.77 -5.79
C GLY A 420 -0.18 -32.84 -6.99
N GLU A 421 -0.76 -33.28 -8.10
CA GLU A 421 -0.77 -32.55 -9.36
C GLU A 421 -1.66 -31.31 -9.28
N LEU A 422 -1.09 -30.14 -9.56
CA LEU A 422 -1.78 -28.86 -9.65
C LEU A 422 -2.11 -28.55 -11.12
N LYS A 423 -3.40 -28.55 -11.45
CA LYS A 423 -3.87 -28.24 -12.80
C LYS A 423 -3.80 -26.74 -13.09
N LEU A 424 -3.00 -26.35 -14.07
CA LEU A 424 -2.74 -24.95 -14.44
C LEU A 424 -3.49 -24.52 -15.70
N TYR A 425 -3.81 -25.44 -16.60
CA TYR A 425 -4.52 -25.16 -17.86
C TYR A 425 -5.74 -26.05 -18.02
N ASN A 426 -6.73 -25.60 -18.80
CA ASN A 426 -7.96 -26.35 -19.06
C ASN A 426 -7.73 -27.55 -20.00
N ALA A 427 -6.71 -27.46 -20.86
CA ALA A 427 -6.27 -28.52 -21.78
C ALA A 427 -4.73 -28.55 -21.90
N PRO A 428 -4.12 -29.69 -22.31
CA PRO A 428 -2.67 -29.80 -22.43
C PRO A 428 -2.05 -28.76 -23.36
N GLN A 429 -1.08 -28.02 -22.85
CA GLN A 429 -0.29 -27.03 -23.59
C GLN A 429 1.06 -27.63 -23.98
N ARG A 430 1.67 -27.12 -25.05
CA ARG A 430 3.08 -27.40 -25.32
C ARG A 430 3.91 -26.97 -24.12
N THR A 431 4.83 -27.82 -23.69
CA THR A 431 5.62 -27.59 -22.49
C THR A 431 7.12 -27.76 -22.73
N PHE A 432 7.88 -26.98 -21.98
CA PHE A 432 9.33 -26.92 -21.95
C PHE A 432 9.76 -27.32 -20.55
N ALA A 433 10.69 -28.25 -20.48
CA ALA A 433 11.06 -28.82 -19.21
C ALA A 433 12.56 -29.09 -19.12
N TYR A 434 13.09 -28.98 -17.91
CA TYR A 434 14.52 -28.84 -17.66
C TYR A 434 15.02 -30.06 -16.91
N PRO A 435 15.96 -30.85 -17.47
CA PRO A 435 16.55 -31.98 -16.78
C PRO A 435 17.43 -31.50 -15.62
N ASP A 436 17.42 -32.26 -14.53
CA ASP A 436 18.09 -31.95 -13.27
C ASP A 436 19.62 -32.03 -13.35
N GLU A 437 20.28 -30.97 -13.86
CA GLU A 437 21.73 -30.83 -13.77
C GLU A 437 22.17 -29.39 -13.44
N ARG A 438 22.47 -29.18 -12.15
CA ARG A 438 23.23 -28.10 -11.47
C ARG A 438 22.77 -26.63 -11.65
N VAL A 439 22.53 -26.00 -10.49
CA VAL A 439 22.37 -24.55 -10.21
C VAL A 439 21.08 -23.90 -10.76
N MET A 440 19.93 -24.44 -10.37
CA MET A 440 18.60 -23.87 -10.63
C MET A 440 17.69 -24.01 -9.41
N LEU A 441 16.74 -23.08 -9.25
CA LEU A 441 15.65 -23.21 -8.28
C LEU A 441 14.44 -23.81 -8.97
N ARG A 442 13.97 -24.94 -8.45
CA ARG A 442 12.81 -25.64 -8.99
C ARG A 442 11.59 -25.25 -8.19
N HIS A 443 10.59 -24.75 -8.88
CA HIS A 443 9.29 -24.48 -8.28
C HIS A 443 8.32 -25.62 -8.57
N SER A 444 8.48 -26.34 -9.69
CA SER A 444 7.63 -27.49 -9.99
C SER A 444 8.32 -28.58 -10.82
N ARG A 445 7.68 -29.74 -10.95
CA ARG A 445 8.08 -30.88 -11.77
C ARG A 445 6.99 -31.28 -12.76
N LEU A 446 7.40 -31.81 -13.90
CA LEU A 446 6.50 -32.40 -14.88
C LEU A 446 5.80 -33.64 -14.26
N PRO A 447 4.46 -33.73 -14.27
CA PRO A 447 3.76 -34.86 -13.64
C PRO A 447 4.10 -36.22 -14.26
N SER A 448 4.30 -36.25 -15.58
CA SER A 448 4.64 -37.46 -16.33
C SER A 448 6.10 -37.89 -16.18
N ASN A 449 7.01 -36.98 -15.78
CA ASN A 449 8.42 -37.29 -15.56
C ASN A 449 9.07 -36.34 -14.55
N GLN A 450 9.19 -36.80 -13.31
CA GLN A 450 9.71 -36.00 -12.20
C GLN A 450 11.22 -35.66 -12.28
N THR A 451 11.92 -36.10 -13.32
CA THR A 451 13.30 -35.70 -13.62
C THR A 451 13.37 -34.31 -14.25
N TYR A 452 12.25 -33.83 -14.78
CA TYR A 452 12.16 -32.55 -15.48
C TYR A 452 11.32 -31.54 -14.68
N ALA A 453 11.81 -30.31 -14.59
CA ALA A 453 11.09 -29.17 -14.00
C ALA A 453 10.42 -28.33 -15.08
N GLN A 454 9.23 -27.77 -14.84
CA GLN A 454 8.54 -26.88 -15.81
C GLN A 454 8.56 -25.41 -15.36
N LEU A 455 8.45 -25.18 -14.06
CA LEU A 455 8.62 -23.86 -13.45
C LEU A 455 9.99 -23.83 -12.79
N VAL A 456 10.92 -23.12 -13.40
CA VAL A 456 12.33 -23.11 -13.00
C VAL A 456 12.88 -21.70 -13.05
N GLN A 457 13.69 -21.36 -12.05
CA GLN A 457 14.44 -20.12 -12.02
C GLN A 457 15.92 -20.47 -12.17
N SER A 458 16.59 -19.77 -13.07
CA SER A 458 18.05 -19.78 -13.14
C SER A 458 18.62 -19.37 -11.78
N SER A 459 19.74 -19.96 -11.36
CA SER A 459 20.46 -19.55 -10.16
C SER A 459 21.96 -19.54 -10.46
N PRO A 460 22.45 -18.67 -11.34
CA PRO A 460 23.90 -18.60 -11.58
C PRO A 460 24.60 -18.28 -10.26
N ASP A 461 25.71 -18.95 -9.99
CA ASP A 461 26.60 -18.71 -8.84
C ASP A 461 26.02 -18.98 -7.44
N GLY A 462 24.94 -19.76 -7.33
CA GLY A 462 24.36 -20.14 -6.03
C GLY A 462 23.61 -19.01 -5.33
N LYS A 463 23.18 -17.96 -6.08
CA LYS A 463 22.26 -16.95 -5.59
C LYS A 463 20.93 -17.58 -5.16
N ILE A 464 20.39 -17.12 -4.03
CA ILE A 464 19.10 -17.60 -3.48
C ILE A 464 17.92 -17.33 -4.44
N ARG A 465 18.05 -16.38 -5.38
CA ARG A 465 17.06 -16.02 -6.40
C ARG A 465 17.81 -15.49 -7.63
N GLY A 466 17.71 -16.16 -8.79
CA GLY A 466 18.22 -15.60 -10.05
C GLY A 466 17.25 -14.63 -10.70
N ASP A 467 17.64 -14.02 -11.79
CA ASP A 467 16.84 -12.98 -12.44
C ASP A 467 16.04 -13.53 -13.62
N GLU A 468 16.24 -14.80 -14.00
CA GLU A 468 15.55 -15.43 -15.12
C GLU A 468 14.68 -16.60 -14.65
N PHE A 469 13.37 -16.50 -14.92
CA PHE A 469 12.38 -17.52 -14.60
C PHE A 469 11.74 -18.03 -15.88
N MET A 470 11.63 -19.34 -16.01
CA MET A 470 10.90 -19.98 -17.09
C MET A 470 9.51 -20.41 -16.62
N TRP A 471 8.49 -19.85 -17.25
CA TRP A 471 7.14 -20.41 -17.28
C TRP A 471 7.04 -21.39 -18.46
N GLY A 472 7.35 -22.66 -18.20
CA GLY A 472 7.52 -23.70 -19.22
C GLY A 472 6.23 -24.19 -19.89
N PHE A 473 5.19 -23.37 -19.95
CA PHE A 473 3.94 -23.67 -20.66
C PHE A 473 3.69 -22.60 -21.72
N ASN A 474 3.23 -23.04 -22.88
CA ASN A 474 2.54 -22.17 -23.83
C ASN A 474 1.11 -21.87 -23.35
N GLY A 475 0.43 -21.00 -24.06
CA GLY A 475 -0.99 -20.73 -23.88
C GLY A 475 -1.27 -19.41 -23.15
N ALA A 476 -2.45 -18.87 -23.41
CA ALA A 476 -2.87 -17.58 -22.89
C ALA A 476 -3.52 -17.70 -21.50
N PRO A 477 -3.67 -16.59 -20.75
CA PRO A 477 -4.44 -16.57 -19.50
C PRO A 477 -5.88 -17.09 -19.62
N SER A 478 -6.53 -16.99 -20.78
CA SER A 478 -7.83 -17.61 -21.03
C SER A 478 -7.81 -19.13 -21.00
N ASP A 479 -6.68 -19.74 -21.36
CA ASP A 479 -6.50 -21.20 -21.38
C ASP A 479 -6.19 -21.74 -19.97
N MET A 480 -5.77 -20.88 -19.06
CA MET A 480 -5.43 -21.24 -17.68
C MET A 480 -6.69 -21.57 -16.84
N THR A 481 -6.50 -22.41 -15.83
CA THR A 481 -7.43 -22.52 -14.69
C THR A 481 -7.28 -21.28 -13.78
N ASP A 482 -8.15 -21.15 -12.77
CA ASP A 482 -7.96 -20.12 -11.74
C ASP A 482 -6.62 -20.29 -11.02
N ALA A 483 -6.23 -21.52 -10.71
CA ALA A 483 -4.94 -21.83 -10.10
C ALA A 483 -3.76 -21.45 -11.00
N GLY A 484 -3.87 -21.68 -12.33
CA GLY A 484 -2.87 -21.24 -13.30
C GLY A 484 -2.67 -19.73 -13.30
N ARG A 485 -3.77 -18.97 -13.39
CA ARG A 485 -3.74 -17.50 -13.31
C ARG A 485 -3.14 -16.99 -12.00
N GLN A 486 -3.58 -17.54 -10.87
CA GLN A 486 -3.08 -17.17 -9.54
C GLN A 486 -1.59 -17.48 -9.38
N LEU A 487 -1.13 -18.64 -9.83
CA LEU A 487 0.28 -19.00 -9.75
C LEU A 487 1.15 -18.15 -10.68
N PHE A 488 0.65 -17.77 -11.86
CA PHE A 488 1.35 -16.83 -12.72
C PHE A 488 1.50 -15.45 -12.06
N VAL A 489 0.43 -14.95 -11.42
CA VAL A 489 0.48 -13.70 -10.64
C VAL A 489 1.46 -13.80 -9.48
N ASN A 490 1.45 -14.89 -8.71
CA ASN A 490 2.45 -15.12 -7.67
C ASN A 490 3.87 -15.13 -8.23
N THR A 491 4.06 -15.73 -9.41
CA THR A 491 5.36 -15.74 -10.09
C THR A 491 5.79 -14.32 -10.48
N ALA A 492 4.88 -13.50 -11.00
CA ALA A 492 5.14 -12.10 -11.32
C ALA A 492 5.54 -11.28 -10.08
N TYR A 493 4.82 -11.43 -8.96
CA TYR A 493 5.19 -10.80 -7.68
C TYR A 493 6.50 -11.33 -7.11
N TRP A 494 6.75 -12.64 -7.26
CA TRP A 494 8.00 -13.26 -6.90
C TRP A 494 9.15 -12.77 -7.77
N MET A 495 8.92 -12.30 -8.99
CA MET A 495 9.98 -11.88 -9.91
C MET A 495 10.22 -10.38 -9.93
N ALA A 496 9.16 -9.57 -9.84
CA ALA A 496 9.26 -8.11 -9.80
C ALA A 496 10.14 -7.63 -8.62
N ARG A 497 10.89 -6.56 -8.85
CA ARG A 497 11.72 -5.89 -7.85
C ARG A 497 11.55 -4.38 -7.89
#